data_AF-A0A2A6FLM1-F1
#
_entry.id   AF-A0A2A6FLM1-F1
#
_cell.length_a   1.000
_cell.length_b   1.000
_cell.length_c   1.000
_cell.angle_alpha   90.00
_cell.angle_beta   90.00
_cell.angle_gamma   90.00
#
_symmetry.space_group_name_H-M   'P 1'
#
loop_
_entity.id
_entity.type
_entity.pdbx_description
1 polymer ?
#
loop_
_entity_poly.entity_id
_entity_poly.type
_entity_poly.pdbx_seq_one_letter_code
_entity_poly.pdbx_strand_id
1 'polypeptide(L)'
;MIQAGKTGLDDFMSISDERPIGCPQTVIVEVTAKSGKLDLLDGMKRRFLNCPQVQQCYHVTGEADFILLINTRDMGEYTSLTRQLFFKEGNVKSFRTCVIMEEVKSVGPIPL
;
A
#
# COMPACT_ATOMS: atom_id res chain seq x y z
N MET A 1 -19.75 41.61 -12.15
CA MET A 1 -18.70 42.31 -11.37
C MET A 1 -19.28 42.44 -9.97
N ILE A 2 -18.99 41.60 -8.98
CA ILE A 2 -17.68 41.21 -8.43
C ILE A 2 -17.76 39.76 -7.95
N GLN A 3 -16.70 39.00 -8.24
CA GLN A 3 -16.41 37.65 -7.75
C GLN A 3 -15.59 37.79 -6.47
N ALA A 4 -15.95 37.08 -5.40
CA ALA A 4 -15.14 36.97 -4.19
C ALA A 4 -15.21 35.52 -3.69
N GLY A 5 -14.03 34.90 -3.59
CA GLY A 5 -13.87 33.48 -3.31
C GLY A 5 -14.26 33.10 -1.89
N LYS A 6 -14.61 31.82 -1.75
CA LYS A 6 -14.42 31.07 -0.52
C LYS A 6 -13.67 29.80 -0.88
N THR A 7 -12.43 29.78 -0.42
CA THR A 7 -11.49 28.67 -0.25
C THR A 7 -12.20 27.32 -0.11
N GLY A 8 -11.97 26.43 -1.07
CA GLY A 8 -12.50 25.06 -1.07
C GLY A 8 -11.92 24.28 0.10
N LEU A 9 -12.80 23.77 0.95
CA LEU A 9 -12.51 22.98 2.13
C LEU A 9 -13.46 21.79 2.10
N ASP A 10 -13.22 20.85 1.18
CA ASP A 10 -14.08 19.68 1.04
C ASP A 10 -13.40 18.57 0.23
N ASP A 11 -12.18 18.18 0.64
CA ASP A 11 -11.70 16.80 0.42
C ASP A 11 -11.65 16.11 1.79
N PHE A 12 -12.81 16.03 2.44
CA PHE A 12 -12.98 15.08 3.53
C PHE A 12 -12.98 13.70 2.87
N MET A 13 -11.82 13.03 2.88
CA MET A 13 -11.73 11.60 2.61
C MET A 13 -12.79 10.90 3.46
N SER A 14 -13.86 10.43 2.82
CA SER A 14 -14.80 9.53 3.46
C SER A 14 -14.03 8.25 3.75
N ILE A 15 -13.66 8.04 5.01
CA ILE A 15 -13.30 6.71 5.50
C ILE A 15 -14.59 5.89 5.41
N SER A 16 -14.78 5.23 4.27
CA SER A 16 -15.75 4.17 4.13
C SER A 16 -15.23 2.98 4.94
N ASP A 17 -15.82 2.73 6.12
CA ASP A 17 -15.75 1.43 6.82
C ASP A 17 -16.59 0.41 6.03
N GLU A 18 -16.27 0.27 4.75
CA GLU A 18 -16.78 -0.81 3.92
C GLU A 18 -15.82 -1.98 4.13
N ARG A 19 -15.92 -2.64 5.30
CA ARG A 19 -15.31 -3.96 5.43
C ARG A 19 -15.96 -4.85 4.38
N PRO A 20 -15.23 -5.30 3.34
CA PRO A 20 -15.78 -6.18 2.33
C PRO A 20 -16.38 -7.40 3.02
N ILE A 21 -17.56 -7.82 2.57
CA ILE A 21 -18.18 -9.05 3.05
C ILE A 21 -17.24 -10.21 2.67
N GLY A 22 -16.57 -10.75 3.68
CA GLY A 22 -15.47 -11.72 3.55
C GLY A 22 -14.18 -11.12 4.11
N CYS A 23 -13.93 -11.31 5.41
CA CYS A 23 -12.85 -10.68 6.18
C CYS A 23 -11.51 -10.69 5.43
N PRO A 24 -11.10 -9.56 4.83
CA PRO A 24 -9.85 -9.54 4.11
C PRO A 24 -8.71 -9.51 5.15
N GLN A 25 -7.72 -10.37 4.96
CA GLN A 25 -6.49 -10.38 5.75
C GLN A 25 -5.58 -9.26 5.25
N THR A 26 -5.33 -8.29 6.12
CA THR A 26 -4.31 -7.28 5.91
C THR A 26 -2.94 -7.87 6.23
N VAL A 27 -2.02 -7.71 5.27
CA VAL A 27 -0.66 -8.19 5.37
C VAL A 27 0.29 -7.02 5.13
N ILE A 28 1.26 -6.85 6.01
CA ILE A 28 2.35 -5.90 5.83
C ILE A 28 3.47 -6.62 5.07
N VAL A 29 3.97 -5.99 4.01
CA VAL A 29 5.08 -6.53 3.22
C VAL A 29 6.21 -5.52 3.14
N GLU A 30 7.37 -5.91 3.67
CA GLU A 30 8.62 -5.19 3.54
C GLU A 30 9.32 -5.68 2.26
N VAL A 31 9.58 -4.80 1.30
CA VAL A 31 10.17 -5.14 0.00
C VAL A 31 11.54 -4.48 -0.13
N THR A 32 12.57 -5.29 -0.36
CA THR A 32 13.93 -4.82 -0.66
C THR A 32 14.19 -4.93 -2.16
N ALA A 33 14.67 -3.86 -2.77
CA ALA A 33 15.01 -3.79 -4.18
C ALA A 33 16.37 -4.45 -4.47
N LYS A 34 16.54 -4.96 -5.69
CA LYS A 34 17.84 -5.42 -6.20
C LYS A 34 18.74 -4.24 -6.54
N SER A 35 18.15 -3.17 -7.05
CA SER A 35 18.84 -1.96 -7.45
C SER A 35 18.04 -0.73 -7.09
N GLY A 36 18.71 0.25 -6.46
CA GLY A 36 18.15 1.57 -6.14
C GLY A 36 18.18 2.56 -7.30
N LYS A 37 18.41 2.12 -8.55
CA LYS A 37 18.34 3.02 -9.72
C LYS A 37 16.92 3.60 -9.82
N LEU A 38 16.84 4.91 -10.02
CA LEU A 38 15.58 5.66 -9.98
C LEU A 38 14.51 5.07 -10.91
N ASP A 39 14.85 4.79 -12.17
CA ASP A 39 13.90 4.23 -13.14
C ASP A 39 13.33 2.87 -12.72
N LEU A 40 14.13 2.05 -12.03
CA LEU A 40 13.71 0.73 -11.54
C LEU A 40 12.81 0.86 -10.31
N LEU A 41 13.12 1.79 -9.40
CA LEU A 41 12.27 2.11 -8.26
C LEU A 41 10.94 2.72 -8.71
N ASP A 42 10.94 3.59 -9.72
CA ASP A 42 9.73 4.19 -10.28
C ASP A 42 8.85 3.15 -10.99
N GLY A 43 9.46 2.16 -11.66
CA GLY A 43 8.74 0.99 -12.17
C GLY A 43 8.02 0.21 -11.07
N MET A 44 8.68 -0.01 -9.92
CA MET A 44 8.06 -0.65 -8.75
C MET A 44 6.90 0.19 -8.19
N LYS A 45 7.10 1.50 -7.99
CA LYS A 45 6.04 2.42 -7.51
C LYS A 45 4.80 2.34 -8.39
N ARG A 46 4.97 2.42 -9.71
CA ARG A 46 3.85 2.37 -10.66
C ARG A 46 3.10 1.05 -10.60
N ARG A 47 3.83 -0.05 -10.42
CA ARG A 47 3.23 -1.39 -10.26
C ARG A 47 2.38 -1.48 -9.01
N PHE A 48 2.90 -1.00 -7.87
CA PHE A 48 2.17 -1.03 -6.61
C PHE A 48 0.95 -0.09 -6.64
N LEU A 49 1.10 1.10 -7.22
CA LEU A 49 0.00 2.05 -7.42
C LEU A 49 -1.15 1.47 -8.25
N ASN A 50 -0.84 0.65 -9.25
CA ASN A 50 -1.83 0.05 -10.14
C ASN A 50 -2.46 -1.25 -9.59
N CYS A 51 -2.08 -1.69 -8.39
CA CYS A 51 -2.59 -2.91 -7.77
C CYS A 51 -3.67 -2.57 -6.73
N PRO A 52 -4.96 -2.87 -6.97
CA PRO A 52 -6.05 -2.50 -6.06
C PRO A 52 -5.93 -3.10 -4.65
N GLN A 53 -5.26 -4.25 -4.52
CA GLN A 53 -5.03 -4.91 -3.25
C GLN A 53 -3.97 -4.19 -2.40
N VAL A 54 -3.09 -3.37 -3.00
CA VAL A 54 -2.14 -2.54 -2.27
C VAL A 54 -2.86 -1.28 -1.81
N GLN A 55 -3.31 -1.27 -0.56
CA GLN A 55 -4.02 -0.12 0.01
C GLN A 55 -3.08 1.03 0.37
N GLN A 56 -1.87 0.71 0.81
CA GLN A 56 -0.86 1.69 1.16
C GLN A 56 0.51 1.23 0.67
N CYS A 57 1.31 2.19 0.21
CA CYS A 57 2.67 1.96 -0.25
C CYS A 57 3.56 3.12 0.19
N TYR A 58 4.58 2.82 0.99
CA TYR A 58 5.54 3.79 1.48
C TYR A 58 6.93 3.47 0.96
N HIS A 59 7.59 4.43 0.31
CA HIS A 59 9.02 4.37 0.06
C HIS A 59 9.72 4.86 1.33
N VAL A 60 10.52 4.01 1.95
CA VAL A 60 11.13 4.28 3.26
C VAL A 60 12.65 4.22 3.18
N THR A 61 13.31 4.80 4.19
CA THR A 61 14.73 4.56 4.45
C THR A 61 14.86 3.40 5.44
N GLY A 62 15.87 2.53 5.27
CA GLY A 62 16.12 1.40 6.17
C GLY A 62 16.50 0.12 5.41
N GLU A 63 16.20 -1.04 6.02
CA GLU A 63 16.47 -2.37 5.44
C GLU A 63 15.58 -2.71 4.23
N ALA A 64 14.40 -2.11 4.18
CA ALA A 64 13.46 -2.23 3.07
C ALA A 64 13.39 -0.91 2.29
N ASP A 65 13.15 -1.00 0.99
CA ASP A 65 12.91 0.16 0.13
C ASP A 65 11.42 0.51 0.12
N PHE A 66 10.53 -0.48 0.23
CA PHE A 66 9.08 -0.25 0.29
C PHE A 66 8.41 -1.00 1.44
N ILE A 67 7.42 -0.37 2.03
CA ILE A 67 6.46 -0.99 2.96
C ILE A 67 5.09 -0.95 2.31
N LEU A 68 4.46 -2.11 2.14
CA LEU A 68 3.14 -2.24 1.55
C LEU A 68 2.14 -2.75 2.59
N LEU A 69 0.95 -2.17 2.64
CA LEU A 69 -0.21 -2.80 3.26
C LEU A 69 -1.07 -3.38 2.15
N ILE A 70 -1.21 -4.71 2.15
CA ILE A 70 -1.94 -5.44 1.14
C ILE A 70 -3.15 -6.09 1.78
N ASN A 71 -4.32 -5.89 1.20
CA ASN A 71 -5.54 -6.52 1.66
C ASN A 71 -5.90 -7.67 0.71
N THR A 72 -6.07 -8.87 1.27
CA THR A 72 -6.30 -10.10 0.50
C THR A 72 -7.41 -10.94 1.13
N ARG A 73 -8.12 -11.73 0.32
CA ARG A 73 -9.19 -12.62 0.79
C ARG A 73 -8.64 -13.80 1.58
N ASP A 74 -7.48 -14.31 1.17
CA ASP A 74 -6.78 -15.44 1.79
C ASP A 74 -5.30 -15.48 1.35
N MET A 75 -4.54 -16.39 1.95
CA MET A 75 -3.11 -16.55 1.65
C MET A 75 -2.83 -17.11 0.24
N GLY A 76 -3.82 -17.71 -0.42
CA GLY A 76 -3.74 -18.14 -1.82
C GLY A 76 -3.74 -16.93 -2.76
N GLU A 77 -4.66 -15.98 -2.55
CA GLU A 77 -4.66 -14.70 -3.27
C GLU A 77 -3.37 -13.92 -3.02
N TYR A 78 -2.91 -13.85 -1.76
CA TYR A 78 -1.63 -13.25 -1.42
C TYR A 78 -0.45 -13.88 -2.19
N THR A 79 -0.39 -15.21 -2.25
CA THR A 79 0.66 -15.92 -2.98
C THR A 79 0.62 -15.63 -4.48
N SER A 80 -0.57 -15.49 -5.06
CA SER A 80 -0.73 -15.10 -6.47
C SER A 80 -0.27 -13.67 -6.71
N LEU A 81 -0.66 -12.74 -5.83
CA LEU A 81 -0.27 -11.33 -5.90
C LEU A 81 1.25 -11.15 -5.81
N THR A 82 1.91 -11.80 -4.85
CA THR A 82 3.37 -11.69 -4.71
C THR A 82 4.10 -12.20 -5.96
N ARG A 83 3.62 -13.28 -6.59
CA ARG A 83 4.15 -13.77 -7.88
C ARG A 83 4.04 -12.73 -8.98
N GLN A 84 2.88 -12.07 -9.09
CA GLN A 84 2.65 -11.06 -10.11
C GLN A 84 3.46 -9.78 -9.84
N LEU A 85 3.43 -9.27 -8.62
CA LEU A 85 4.04 -8.00 -8.24
C LEU A 85 5.57 -8.09 -8.15
N PHE A 86 6.11 -9.16 -7.59
CA PHE A 86 7.53 -9.21 -7.20
C PHE A 86 8.38 -10.07 -8.13
N PHE A 87 7.87 -11.21 -8.58
CA PHE A 87 8.66 -12.15 -9.38
C PHE A 87 8.60 -11.86 -10.88
N LYS A 88 7.43 -11.46 -11.40
CA LYS A 88 7.21 -11.35 -12.86
C LYS A 88 7.91 -10.15 -13.49
N GLU A 89 7.78 -8.95 -12.94
CA GLU A 89 8.33 -7.73 -13.55
C GLU A 89 9.55 -7.12 -12.83
N GLY A 90 10.21 -7.91 -11.98
CA GLY A 90 11.61 -7.68 -11.58
C GLY A 90 11.85 -6.60 -10.52
N ASN A 91 13.15 -6.35 -10.28
CA ASN A 91 13.76 -5.47 -9.27
C ASN A 91 13.48 -5.77 -7.78
N VAL A 92 12.71 -6.79 -7.42
CA VAL A 92 12.62 -7.26 -6.02
C VAL A 92 13.73 -8.24 -5.69
N LYS A 93 14.53 -7.95 -4.66
CA LYS A 93 15.62 -8.81 -4.14
C LYS A 93 15.09 -9.82 -3.16
N SER A 94 14.33 -9.33 -2.19
CA SER A 94 13.71 -10.10 -1.11
C SER A 94 12.49 -9.35 -0.63
N PHE A 95 11.59 -10.06 0.02
CA PHE A 95 10.50 -9.44 0.76
C PHE A 95 10.25 -10.23 2.04
N ARG A 96 9.73 -9.54 3.05
CA ARG A 96 9.34 -10.12 4.34
C ARG A 96 7.85 -9.83 4.57
N THR A 97 7.14 -10.86 4.98
CA THR A 97 5.69 -10.83 5.17
C THR A 97 5.36 -10.85 6.65
N CYS A 98 4.59 -9.87 7.10
CA CYS A 98 4.08 -9.75 8.46
C CYS A 98 2.55 -9.80 8.40
N VAL A 99 1.98 -10.94 8.79
CA VAL A 99 0.52 -11.12 8.86
C VAL A 99 0.00 -10.47 10.13
N ILE A 100 -1.02 -9.63 10.01
CA ILE A 100 -1.65 -8.99 11.16
C ILE A 100 -2.50 -10.03 11.90
N MET A 101 -2.12 -10.33 13.15
CA MET A 101 -2.89 -11.26 14.00
C MET A 101 -4.07 -10.57 14.68
N GLU A 102 -3.88 -9.32 15.10
CA GLU A 102 -4.88 -8.50 15.77
C GLU A 102 -4.65 -7.03 15.37
N GLU A 103 -5.73 -6.36 14.96
CA GLU A 103 -5.70 -4.92 14.72
C GLU A 103 -6.07 -4.18 16.01
N VAL A 104 -5.07 -3.65 16.71
CA VAL A 104 -5.28 -2.92 17.97
C VAL A 104 -5.84 -1.50 17.72
N LYS A 105 -5.43 -0.86 16.62
CA LYS A 105 -5.86 0.47 16.18
C LYS A 105 -5.47 0.71 14.72
N SER A 106 -6.43 1.05 13.85
CA SER A 106 -6.19 1.35 12.43
C SER A 106 -6.28 2.82 12.07
N VAL A 107 -7.23 3.55 12.68
CA VAL A 107 -7.45 4.97 12.40
C VAL A 107 -7.60 5.74 13.71
N GLY A 108 -7.08 6.96 13.74
CA GLY A 108 -7.23 7.87 14.87
C GLY A 108 -7.20 9.33 14.42
N PRO A 109 -7.62 10.27 15.28
CA PRO A 109 -7.56 11.68 14.95
C PRO A 109 -6.11 12.10 14.66
N ILE A 110 -5.93 12.89 13.61
CA ILE A 110 -4.63 13.50 13.30
C ILE A 110 -4.37 14.58 14.37
N PRO A 111 -3.30 14.49 15.15
CA PRO A 111 -2.97 15.53 16.12
C PRO A 111 -2.65 16.84 15.38
N LEU A 112 -3.21 17.94 15.88
CA LEU A 112 -3.01 19.30 15.39
C LEU A 112 -1.80 19.96 16.03
#